data_AF-A0A1W9TMS9-F1
#
_entry.id   AF-A0A1W9TMS9-F1
#
_cell.length_a   1.000
_cell.length_b   1.000
_cell.length_c   1.000
_cell.angle_alpha   90.00
_cell.angle_beta   90.00
_cell.angle_gamma   90.00
#
_symmetry.space_group_name_H-M   'P 1'
#
loop_
_entity.id
_entity.type
_entity.pdbx_description
1 polymer ?
#
loop_
_entity_poly.entity_id
_entity_poly.type
_entity_poly.pdbx_seq_one_letter_code
_entity_poly.pdbx_strand_id
1 'polypeptide(L)'
;MKEYWYFLPLIGVIAILMAFQISEYNIRDYAEIPDEIKSLEDIEEINIEGINISLKFDPKTTNIYYSNKISIRKEKNKLYLNGQKLNGNLEIVIGTKDIFNNLTINGVNISLSGKVKSDILKLDGSNITIKKDFIFIGNEIDLDGVNNVISGEIQAKLINIDGISNDINLKVMKVENINLDGISINGEIMYLDTWEGIREISLDGISTKIVVKIKKENIGEIKINKNVEIIKY
;
A
#
# COMPACT_ATOMS: atom_id res chain seq x y z
N MET A 1 -25.49 40.70 1.77
CA MET A 1 -25.11 39.29 1.93
C MET A 1 -23.82 39.26 2.74
N LYS A 2 -23.81 38.68 3.94
CA LYS A 2 -22.58 38.55 4.74
C LYS A 2 -21.88 37.28 4.28
N GLU A 3 -20.64 37.41 3.82
CA GLU A 3 -19.91 36.32 3.22
C GLU A 3 -19.23 35.47 4.30
N TYR A 4 -19.52 34.17 4.29
CA TYR A 4 -19.07 33.19 5.28
C TYR A 4 -17.72 32.54 4.90
N TRP A 5 -16.81 33.27 4.24
CA TRP A 5 -15.52 32.71 3.78
C TRP A 5 -14.65 32.16 4.91
N TYR A 6 -14.82 32.65 6.13
CA TYR A 6 -14.13 32.17 7.32
C TYR A 6 -14.62 30.81 7.83
N PHE A 7 -15.71 30.26 7.30
CA PHE A 7 -16.14 28.88 7.60
C PHE A 7 -15.44 27.83 6.74
N LEU A 8 -14.83 28.19 5.60
CA LEU A 8 -14.11 27.24 4.75
C LEU A 8 -12.95 26.53 5.47
N PRO A 9 -12.08 27.23 6.23
CA PRO A 9 -11.03 26.57 7.02
C PRO A 9 -11.62 25.67 8.11
N LEU A 10 -12.74 26.08 8.72
CA LEU A 10 -13.41 25.31 9.78
C LEU A 10 -14.02 24.02 9.22
N ILE A 11 -14.64 24.06 8.04
CA ILE A 11 -15.14 22.88 7.33
C ILE A 11 -13.97 21.97 6.95
N GLY A 12 -12.85 22.52 6.50
CA GLY A 12 -11.64 21.75 6.21
C GLY A 12 -11.08 21.03 7.45
N VAL A 13 -10.97 21.72 8.58
CA VAL A 13 -10.52 21.13 9.85
C VAL A 13 -11.51 20.09 10.36
N ILE A 14 -12.82 20.33 10.25
CA ILE A 14 -13.86 19.36 10.62
C ILE A 14 -13.81 18.13 9.72
N ALA A 15 -13.58 18.27 8.40
CA ALA A 15 -13.42 17.15 7.48
C ALA A 15 -12.15 16.34 7.78
N ILE A 16 -11.04 17.00 8.11
CA ILE A 16 -9.79 16.36 8.54
C ILE A 16 -9.98 15.63 9.87
N LEU A 17 -10.65 16.25 10.85
CA LEU A 17 -10.93 15.61 12.14
C LEU A 17 -11.91 14.44 12.01
N MET A 18 -12.89 14.53 11.11
CA MET A 18 -13.75 13.38 10.79
C MET A 18 -12.97 12.27 10.07
N ALA A 19 -12.04 12.61 9.17
CA ALA A 19 -11.15 11.63 8.55
C ALA A 19 -10.26 10.93 9.60
N PHE A 20 -9.78 11.67 10.61
CA PHE A 20 -9.06 11.08 11.74
C PHE A 20 -9.95 10.29 12.70
N GLN A 21 -11.20 10.69 12.95
CA GLN A 21 -12.13 9.94 13.80
C GLN A 21 -12.64 8.63 13.15
N ILE A 22 -12.62 8.52 11.82
CA ILE A 22 -12.91 7.26 11.13
C ILE A 22 -11.82 6.20 11.40
N SER A 23 -10.62 6.61 11.86
CA SER A 23 -9.56 5.67 12.22
C SER A 23 -9.85 4.80 13.45
N GLU A 24 -10.91 5.10 14.21
CA GLU A 24 -11.31 4.35 15.41
C GLU A 24 -12.74 3.77 15.33
N TYR A 25 -13.25 3.46 14.14
CA TYR A 25 -14.43 2.59 14.08
C TYR A 25 -14.03 1.20 14.59
N ASN A 26 -14.67 0.77 15.68
CA ASN A 26 -14.53 -0.57 16.24
C ASN A 26 -15.13 -1.61 15.27
N ILE A 27 -14.34 -2.06 14.29
CA ILE A 27 -14.74 -3.06 13.28
C ILE A 27 -14.56 -4.48 13.82
N ARG A 28 -15.19 -4.82 14.95
CA ARG A 28 -15.12 -6.19 15.50
C ARG A 28 -16.34 -7.08 15.22
N ASP A 29 -17.42 -6.55 14.65
CA ASP A 29 -18.69 -7.31 14.58
C ASP A 29 -19.14 -7.76 13.18
N TYR A 30 -18.42 -7.48 12.09
CA TYR A 30 -18.82 -7.92 10.73
C TYR A 30 -17.63 -8.21 9.79
N ALA A 31 -16.65 -8.99 10.24
CA ALA A 31 -15.66 -9.56 9.33
C ALA A 31 -16.26 -10.78 8.62
N GLU A 32 -16.34 -10.75 7.29
CA GLU A 32 -16.75 -11.90 6.50
C GLU A 32 -15.56 -12.86 6.42
N ILE A 33 -15.67 -13.98 7.13
CA ILE A 33 -14.62 -14.99 7.22
C ILE A 33 -14.60 -15.81 5.92
N PRO A 34 -13.43 -16.14 5.36
CA PRO A 34 -13.32 -17.04 4.21
C PRO A 34 -13.99 -18.40 4.45
N ASP A 35 -14.91 -18.78 3.58
CA ASP A 35 -15.61 -20.07 3.58
C ASP A 35 -15.48 -20.85 2.25
N GLU A 36 -14.92 -20.21 1.22
CA GLU A 36 -14.64 -20.77 -0.09
C GLU A 36 -13.14 -20.90 -0.35
N ILE A 37 -12.75 -21.85 -1.20
CA ILE A 37 -11.36 -22.11 -1.60
C ILE A 37 -11.25 -22.32 -3.10
N LYS A 38 -10.19 -21.78 -3.70
CA LYS A 38 -9.86 -22.03 -5.12
C LYS A 38 -8.36 -22.13 -5.34
N SER A 39 -7.93 -23.02 -6.23
CA SER A 39 -6.53 -23.11 -6.66
C SER A 39 -6.14 -21.91 -7.52
N LEU A 40 -4.93 -21.38 -7.27
CA LEU A 40 -4.27 -20.35 -8.07
C LEU A 40 -3.29 -20.93 -9.10
N GLU A 41 -3.33 -22.25 -9.33
CA GLU A 41 -2.56 -22.86 -10.42
C GLU A 41 -2.89 -22.19 -11.76
N ASP A 42 -1.83 -21.89 -12.51
CA ASP A 42 -1.83 -21.17 -13.78
C ASP A 42 -2.38 -19.73 -13.72
N ILE A 43 -2.52 -19.14 -12.52
CA ILE A 43 -2.88 -17.73 -12.36
C ILE A 43 -1.61 -16.89 -12.30
N GLU A 44 -1.50 -15.96 -13.23
CA GLU A 44 -0.40 -15.01 -13.31
C GLU A 44 -0.84 -13.59 -12.90
N GLU A 45 -2.13 -13.27 -13.05
CA GLU A 45 -2.67 -11.95 -12.73
C GLU A 45 -3.90 -12.05 -11.82
N ILE A 46 -3.93 -11.24 -10.77
CA ILE A 46 -5.07 -11.16 -9.85
C ILE A 46 -5.56 -9.71 -9.80
N ASN A 47 -6.86 -9.53 -10.01
CA ASN A 47 -7.56 -8.26 -9.94
C ASN A 47 -8.64 -8.34 -8.87
N ILE A 48 -8.63 -7.43 -7.91
CA ILE A 48 -9.57 -7.41 -6.78
C ILE A 48 -10.25 -6.06 -6.74
N GLU A 49 -11.59 -6.06 -6.73
CA GLU A 49 -12.42 -4.88 -6.60
C GLU A 49 -13.36 -5.01 -5.40
N GLY A 50 -13.55 -3.93 -4.63
CA GLY A 50 -14.48 -3.98 -3.51
C GLY A 50 -14.39 -2.81 -2.52
N ILE A 51 -15.19 -2.93 -1.45
CA ILE A 51 -15.20 -1.98 -0.33
C ILE A 51 -14.68 -2.74 0.89
N ASN A 52 -13.78 -2.14 1.68
CA ASN A 52 -13.19 -2.74 2.89
C ASN A 52 -12.44 -4.06 2.66
N ILE A 53 -11.47 -4.06 1.75
CA ILE A 53 -10.66 -5.24 1.40
C ILE A 53 -9.54 -5.40 2.43
N SER A 54 -9.47 -6.56 3.09
CA SER A 54 -8.36 -6.97 3.96
C SER A 54 -7.68 -8.21 3.37
N LEU A 55 -6.51 -8.02 2.76
CA LEU A 55 -5.73 -9.10 2.18
C LEU A 55 -4.65 -9.59 3.14
N LYS A 56 -4.55 -10.91 3.24
CA LYS A 56 -3.45 -11.60 3.92
C LYS A 56 -2.75 -12.53 2.95
N PHE A 57 -1.45 -12.34 2.79
CA PHE A 57 -0.65 -13.18 1.92
C PHE A 57 0.00 -14.32 2.69
N ASP A 58 -0.23 -15.56 2.25
CA ASP A 58 0.33 -16.78 2.84
C ASP A 58 1.34 -17.45 1.89
N PRO A 59 2.65 -17.39 2.18
CA PRO A 59 3.68 -17.95 1.31
C PRO A 59 3.73 -19.49 1.30
N LYS A 60 2.86 -20.18 2.08
CA LYS A 60 2.88 -21.65 2.21
C LYS A 60 1.89 -22.35 1.28
N THR A 61 0.98 -21.63 0.65
CA THR A 61 -0.14 -22.18 -0.11
C THR A 61 -0.21 -21.59 -1.52
N THR A 62 -0.85 -22.32 -2.42
CA THR A 62 -1.20 -21.92 -3.80
C THR A 62 -2.69 -21.69 -3.94
N ASN A 63 -3.43 -21.61 -2.83
CA ASN A 63 -4.88 -21.42 -2.84
C ASN A 63 -5.24 -20.00 -2.43
N ILE A 64 -6.36 -19.53 -2.95
CA ILE A 64 -7.06 -18.35 -2.43
C ILE A 64 -8.24 -18.81 -1.59
N TYR A 65 -8.44 -18.15 -0.45
CA TYR A 65 -9.55 -18.33 0.46
C TYR A 65 -10.34 -17.03 0.52
N TYR A 66 -11.65 -17.12 0.32
CA TYR A 66 -12.52 -15.95 0.20
C TYR A 66 -13.93 -16.28 0.71
N SER A 67 -14.77 -15.28 0.93
CA SER A 67 -16.18 -15.48 1.27
C SER A 67 -17.03 -15.76 0.02
N ASN A 68 -18.05 -16.61 0.11
CA ASN A 68 -19.05 -16.82 -0.94
C ASN A 68 -19.79 -15.55 -1.43
N LYS A 69 -19.66 -14.44 -0.69
CA LYS A 69 -20.16 -13.11 -1.07
C LYS A 69 -19.28 -12.40 -2.11
N ILE A 70 -18.08 -12.90 -2.37
CA ILE A 70 -17.18 -12.40 -3.40
C ILE A 70 -17.45 -13.14 -4.71
N SER A 71 -17.78 -12.39 -5.75
CA SER A 71 -17.89 -12.95 -7.09
C SER A 71 -16.49 -13.22 -7.64
N ILE A 72 -16.25 -14.43 -8.13
CA ILE A 72 -14.97 -14.84 -8.70
C ILE A 72 -15.12 -15.26 -10.16
N ARG A 73 -14.26 -14.74 -11.03
CA ARG A 73 -14.22 -15.09 -12.46
C ARG A 73 -12.78 -15.39 -12.87
N LYS A 74 -12.55 -16.54 -13.51
CA LYS A 74 -11.25 -16.88 -14.13
C LYS A 74 -11.36 -16.69 -15.63
N GLU A 75 -10.43 -15.96 -16.22
CA GLU A 75 -10.27 -15.81 -17.67
C GLU A 75 -8.83 -16.14 -18.03
N LYS A 76 -8.60 -17.30 -18.65
CA LYS A 76 -7.24 -17.79 -18.95
C LYS A 76 -6.39 -17.81 -17.67
N ASN A 77 -5.30 -17.03 -17.63
CA ASN A 77 -4.34 -16.86 -16.53
C ASN A 77 -4.70 -15.70 -15.58
N LYS A 78 -5.88 -15.09 -15.72
CA LYS A 78 -6.33 -13.95 -14.90
C LYS A 78 -7.45 -14.35 -13.97
N LEU A 79 -7.39 -13.88 -12.73
CA LEU A 79 -8.42 -14.04 -11.72
C LEU A 79 -9.00 -12.68 -11.36
N TYR A 80 -10.32 -12.57 -11.40
CA TYR A 80 -11.07 -11.39 -11.01
C TYR A 80 -11.91 -11.71 -9.77
N LEU A 81 -11.78 -10.89 -8.74
CA LEU A 81 -12.56 -10.94 -7.51
C LEU A 81 -13.33 -9.62 -7.36
N ASN A 82 -14.64 -9.69 -7.19
CA ASN A 82 -15.48 -8.52 -6.96
C ASN A 82 -16.31 -8.70 -5.69
N GLY A 83 -15.96 -7.94 -4.66
CA GLY A 83 -16.72 -7.80 -3.44
C GLY A 83 -17.89 -6.85 -3.68
N GLN A 84 -19.12 -7.38 -3.72
CA GLN A 84 -20.32 -6.56 -3.82
C GLN A 84 -20.45 -5.65 -2.57
N LYS A 85 -21.32 -4.63 -2.63
CA LYS A 85 -21.58 -3.67 -1.53
C LYS A 85 -21.96 -4.40 -0.24
N LEU A 86 -20.95 -4.72 0.56
CA LEU A 86 -21.09 -5.35 1.87
C LEU A 86 -20.78 -4.30 2.93
N ASN A 87 -21.62 -4.24 3.97
CA ASN A 87 -21.39 -3.39 5.12
C ASN A 87 -20.31 -3.96 6.07
N GLY A 88 -19.49 -4.90 5.61
CA GLY A 88 -18.51 -5.65 6.40
C GLY A 88 -17.11 -5.61 5.78
N ASN A 89 -16.13 -6.09 6.55
CA ASN A 89 -14.77 -6.27 6.07
C ASN A 89 -14.67 -7.55 5.24
N LEU A 90 -14.11 -7.44 4.03
CA LEU A 90 -13.83 -8.55 3.15
C LEU A 90 -12.43 -9.11 3.43
N GLU A 91 -12.35 -10.19 4.20
CA GLU A 91 -11.08 -10.89 4.39
C GLU A 91 -10.84 -11.86 3.22
N ILE A 92 -9.67 -11.75 2.58
CA ILE A 92 -9.23 -12.65 1.52
C ILE A 92 -7.80 -13.09 1.85
N VAL A 93 -7.57 -14.40 1.87
CA VAL A 93 -6.23 -14.97 2.06
C VAL A 93 -5.73 -15.47 0.72
N ILE A 94 -4.60 -14.94 0.25
CA ILE A 94 -4.03 -15.28 -1.05
C ILE A 94 -2.74 -16.07 -0.83
N GLY A 95 -2.69 -17.28 -1.37
CA GLY A 95 -1.49 -18.08 -1.43
C GLY A 95 -0.44 -17.47 -2.35
N THR A 96 0.79 -17.32 -1.86
CA THR A 96 1.90 -16.66 -2.58
C THR A 96 3.13 -17.57 -2.68
N LYS A 97 2.91 -18.88 -2.65
CA LYS A 97 3.98 -19.85 -2.93
C LYS A 97 4.56 -19.63 -4.32
N ASP A 98 3.70 -19.38 -5.29
CA ASP A 98 4.06 -19.01 -6.67
C ASP A 98 4.15 -17.49 -6.82
N ILE A 99 4.81 -17.04 -7.89
CA ILE A 99 5.03 -15.62 -8.20
C ILE A 99 3.94 -15.17 -9.18
N PHE A 100 3.33 -14.03 -8.91
CA PHE A 100 2.40 -13.38 -9.84
C PHE A 100 3.16 -12.41 -10.75
N ASN A 101 2.63 -12.19 -11.95
CA ASN A 101 3.06 -11.08 -12.78
C ASN A 101 2.45 -9.79 -12.20
N ASN A 102 1.12 -9.72 -12.10
CA ASN A 102 0.44 -8.51 -11.65
C ASN A 102 -0.56 -8.81 -10.54
N LEU A 103 -0.53 -7.99 -9.50
CA LEU A 103 -1.56 -7.94 -8.47
C LEU A 103 -2.13 -6.52 -8.42
N THR A 104 -3.39 -6.38 -8.80
CA THR A 104 -4.10 -5.09 -8.82
C THR A 104 -5.29 -5.13 -7.89
N ILE A 105 -5.38 -4.15 -7.00
CA ILE A 105 -6.43 -4.08 -5.99
C ILE A 105 -7.01 -2.67 -6.00
N ASN A 106 -8.28 -2.56 -6.38
CA ASN A 106 -9.02 -1.31 -6.44
C ASN A 106 -10.12 -1.34 -5.38
N GLY A 107 -10.17 -0.35 -4.49
CA GLY A 107 -11.20 -0.34 -3.46
C GLY A 107 -11.19 0.88 -2.56
N VAL A 108 -12.23 1.03 -1.74
CA VAL A 108 -12.32 2.23 -0.89
C VAL A 108 -11.34 2.17 0.28
N ASN A 109 -11.32 1.06 1.00
CA ASN A 109 -10.41 0.82 2.12
C ASN A 109 -9.68 -0.49 1.84
N ILE A 110 -8.35 -0.44 1.77
CA ILE A 110 -7.50 -1.59 1.45
C ILE A 110 -6.51 -1.78 2.60
N SER A 111 -6.41 -3.00 3.12
CA SER A 111 -5.42 -3.38 4.11
C SER A 111 -4.63 -4.60 3.68
N LEU A 112 -3.30 -4.53 3.72
CA LEU A 112 -2.40 -5.63 3.33
C LEU A 112 -1.54 -6.12 4.50
N SER A 113 -1.31 -7.43 4.55
CA SER A 113 -0.41 -8.09 5.51
C SER A 113 0.19 -9.37 4.96
N GLY A 114 1.28 -9.85 5.54
CA GLY A 114 1.98 -11.05 5.10
C GLY A 114 2.94 -10.83 3.92
N LYS A 115 3.35 -11.91 3.26
CA LYS A 115 4.44 -11.87 2.26
C LYS A 115 3.93 -12.19 0.86
N VAL A 116 4.21 -11.33 -0.10
CA VAL A 116 3.82 -11.52 -1.51
C VAL A 116 5.03 -11.40 -2.44
N LYS A 117 5.02 -12.22 -3.49
CA LYS A 117 5.93 -12.11 -4.63
C LYS A 117 5.11 -11.81 -5.87
N SER A 118 5.30 -10.63 -6.44
CA SER A 118 4.65 -10.21 -7.67
C SER A 118 5.60 -9.32 -8.45
N ASP A 119 5.58 -9.34 -9.79
CA ASP A 119 6.37 -8.40 -10.57
C ASP A 119 5.93 -6.96 -10.28
N ILE A 120 4.62 -6.73 -10.33
CA ILE A 120 3.97 -5.44 -10.06
C ILE A 120 2.88 -5.63 -9.01
N LEU A 121 2.83 -4.71 -8.04
CA LEU A 121 1.70 -4.53 -7.12
C LEU A 121 1.12 -3.12 -7.28
N LYS A 122 -0.15 -3.05 -7.72
CA LYS A 122 -0.87 -1.78 -7.87
C LYS A 122 -2.05 -1.72 -6.90
N LEU A 123 -2.10 -0.69 -6.07
CA LEU A 123 -3.22 -0.40 -5.18
C LEU A 123 -3.84 0.95 -5.57
N ASP A 124 -5.15 0.97 -5.77
CA ASP A 124 -5.92 2.19 -6.00
C ASP A 124 -7.04 2.24 -4.97
N GLY A 125 -7.03 3.24 -4.09
CA GLY A 125 -8.11 3.37 -3.12
C GLY A 125 -8.17 4.65 -2.30
N SER A 126 -9.26 4.87 -1.59
CA SER A 126 -9.36 6.07 -0.75
C SER A 126 -8.45 5.98 0.48
N ASN A 127 -8.41 4.82 1.13
CA ASN A 127 -7.52 4.58 2.26
C ASN A 127 -6.74 3.28 2.03
N ILE A 128 -5.42 3.39 1.98
CA ILE A 128 -4.51 2.25 1.83
C ILE A 128 -3.72 2.10 3.12
N THR A 129 -3.75 0.90 3.70
CA THR A 129 -2.98 0.54 4.88
C THR A 129 -2.11 -0.69 4.61
N ILE A 130 -0.81 -0.50 4.51
CA ILE A 130 0.15 -1.61 4.46
C ILE A 130 0.69 -1.82 5.88
N LYS A 131 0.44 -3.00 6.46
CA LYS A 131 0.83 -3.30 7.84
C LYS A 131 2.31 -3.65 7.94
N LYS A 132 2.91 -3.35 9.10
CA LYS A 132 4.34 -3.54 9.38
C LYS A 132 4.90 -4.94 9.07
N ASP A 133 4.08 -5.98 9.15
CA ASP A 133 4.46 -7.37 8.84
C ASP A 133 4.41 -7.69 7.34
N PHE A 134 4.01 -6.73 6.50
CA PHE A 134 3.96 -6.87 5.06
C PHE A 134 5.37 -6.89 4.45
N ILE A 135 5.58 -7.83 3.54
CA ILE A 135 6.82 -7.98 2.76
C ILE A 135 6.47 -8.12 1.29
N PHE A 136 6.90 -7.16 0.48
CA PHE A 136 6.81 -7.22 -0.98
C PHE A 136 8.15 -7.58 -1.61
N ILE A 137 8.13 -8.49 -2.58
CA ILE A 137 9.29 -8.81 -3.43
C ILE A 137 8.85 -8.78 -4.89
N GLY A 138 9.41 -7.85 -5.65
CA GLY A 138 9.02 -7.60 -7.04
C GLY A 138 9.92 -6.63 -7.77
N ASN A 139 9.40 -6.04 -8.84
CA ASN A 139 10.04 -4.94 -9.56
C ASN A 139 9.42 -3.59 -9.19
N GLU A 140 8.10 -3.52 -9.03
CA GLU A 140 7.39 -2.24 -8.83
C GLU A 140 6.23 -2.35 -7.83
N ILE A 141 6.09 -1.30 -7.01
CA ILE A 141 4.88 -1.03 -6.23
C ILE A 141 4.35 0.36 -6.60
N ASP A 142 3.07 0.42 -6.90
CA ASP A 142 2.35 1.64 -7.29
C ASP A 142 1.11 1.79 -6.41
N LEU A 143 1.09 2.84 -5.59
CA LEU A 143 0.05 3.12 -4.61
C LEU A 143 -0.57 4.46 -4.93
N ASP A 144 -1.84 4.46 -5.32
CA ASP A 144 -2.64 5.66 -5.53
C ASP A 144 -3.76 5.66 -4.49
N GLY A 145 -3.68 6.60 -3.55
CA GLY A 145 -4.79 6.75 -2.64
C GLY A 145 -4.85 8.04 -1.86
N VAL A 146 -6.04 8.41 -1.40
CA VAL A 146 -6.22 9.69 -0.71
C VAL A 146 -5.42 9.74 0.60
N ASN A 147 -5.45 8.65 1.37
CA ASN A 147 -4.68 8.49 2.59
C ASN A 147 -3.93 7.16 2.60
N ASN A 148 -2.61 7.24 2.69
CA ASN A 148 -1.71 6.11 2.64
C ASN A 148 -0.97 5.99 3.98
N VAL A 149 -1.17 4.87 4.67
CA VAL A 149 -0.42 4.50 5.87
C VAL A 149 0.36 3.24 5.57
N ILE A 150 1.66 3.38 5.33
CA ILE A 150 2.47 2.33 4.73
C ILE A 150 3.61 1.98 5.67
N SER A 151 3.54 0.79 6.26
CA SER A 151 4.62 0.22 7.06
C SER A 151 4.98 -1.14 6.51
N GLY A 152 6.25 -1.46 6.31
CA GLY A 152 6.62 -2.79 5.83
C GLY A 152 8.00 -2.87 5.21
N GLU A 153 8.30 -4.03 4.63
CA GLU A 153 9.53 -4.27 3.88
C GLU A 153 9.23 -4.40 2.38
N ILE A 154 9.97 -3.65 1.56
CA ILE A 154 9.79 -3.60 0.11
C ILE A 154 11.13 -3.88 -0.55
N GLN A 155 11.21 -5.02 -1.25
CA GLN A 155 12.32 -5.33 -2.15
C GLN A 155 11.82 -5.16 -3.59
N ALA A 156 12.07 -3.98 -4.16
CA ALA A 156 11.63 -3.58 -5.49
C ALA A 156 12.70 -2.71 -6.15
N LYS A 157 12.50 -2.30 -7.40
CA LYS A 157 13.32 -1.27 -8.06
C LYS A 157 12.65 0.09 -7.99
N LEU A 158 11.32 0.12 -8.08
CA LEU A 158 10.52 1.34 -8.14
C LEU A 158 9.42 1.30 -7.07
N ILE A 159 9.27 2.43 -6.38
CA ILE A 159 8.17 2.70 -5.46
C ILE A 159 7.51 4.01 -5.90
N ASN A 160 6.23 3.96 -6.27
CA ASN A 160 5.40 5.12 -6.52
C ASN A 160 4.30 5.17 -5.46
N ILE A 161 4.16 6.32 -4.81
CA ILE A 161 3.11 6.58 -3.81
C ILE A 161 2.54 7.96 -4.11
N ASP A 162 1.30 7.99 -4.57
CA ASP A 162 0.51 9.20 -4.77
C ASP A 162 -0.61 9.22 -3.73
N GLY A 163 -0.80 10.39 -3.11
CA GLY A 163 -1.91 10.60 -2.21
C GLY A 163 -1.97 11.97 -1.57
N ILE A 164 -3.10 12.34 -0.99
CA ILE A 164 -3.18 13.62 -0.26
C ILE A 164 -2.31 13.57 1.00
N SER A 165 -2.35 12.45 1.72
CA SER A 165 -1.60 12.22 2.96
C SER A 165 -0.86 10.89 2.89
N ASN A 166 0.46 10.95 3.03
CA ASN A 166 1.35 9.79 3.02
C ASN A 166 2.11 9.72 4.35
N ASP A 167 1.83 8.69 5.16
CA ASP A 167 2.59 8.32 6.35
C ASP A 167 3.33 7.01 6.07
N ILE A 168 4.66 7.09 5.95
CA ILE A 168 5.49 5.99 5.47
C ILE A 168 6.53 5.55 6.51
N ASN A 169 6.66 4.25 6.71
CA ASN A 169 7.70 3.64 7.51
C ASN A 169 8.21 2.40 6.78
N LEU A 170 9.10 2.65 5.83
CA LEU A 170 9.53 1.66 4.85
C LEU A 170 10.93 1.16 5.16
N LYS A 171 11.09 -0.15 5.13
CA LYS A 171 12.39 -0.80 4.99
C LYS A 171 12.54 -1.23 3.55
N VAL A 172 13.56 -0.74 2.88
CA VAL A 172 13.71 -0.93 1.44
C VAL A 172 15.00 -1.66 1.10
N MET A 173 14.96 -2.46 0.03
CA MET A 173 16.11 -3.15 -0.55
C MET A 173 16.05 -3.08 -2.05
N LYS A 174 17.18 -2.85 -2.72
CA LYS A 174 17.32 -2.78 -4.19
C LYS A 174 16.50 -1.67 -4.86
N VAL A 175 15.86 -0.80 -4.09
CA VAL A 175 15.02 0.27 -4.61
C VAL A 175 15.93 1.34 -5.19
N GLU A 176 15.78 1.59 -6.48
CA GLU A 176 16.57 2.58 -7.22
C GLU A 176 15.86 3.94 -7.23
N ASN A 177 14.53 3.92 -7.31
CA ASN A 177 13.69 5.11 -7.43
C ASN A 177 12.51 5.05 -6.47
N ILE A 178 12.30 6.14 -5.73
CA ILE A 178 11.13 6.35 -4.87
C ILE A 178 10.49 7.67 -5.27
N ASN A 179 9.23 7.65 -5.71
CA ASN A 179 8.43 8.83 -5.99
C ASN A 179 7.31 8.92 -4.95
N LEU A 180 7.31 10.01 -4.18
CA LEU A 180 6.25 10.32 -3.24
C LEU A 180 5.62 11.65 -3.66
N ASP A 181 4.35 11.60 -4.04
CA ASP A 181 3.54 12.78 -4.35
C ASP A 181 2.43 12.92 -3.30
N GLY A 182 2.23 14.14 -2.82
CA GLY A 182 1.12 14.46 -1.95
C GLY A 182 1.18 15.79 -1.23
N ILE A 183 0.06 16.20 -0.63
CA ILE A 183 0.03 17.46 0.15
C ILE A 183 0.92 17.32 1.40
N SER A 184 0.82 16.18 2.08
CA SER A 184 1.58 15.87 3.30
C SER A 184 2.30 14.53 3.16
N ILE A 185 3.63 14.54 3.33
CA ILE A 185 4.48 13.34 3.25
C ILE A 185 5.33 13.29 4.52
N ASN A 186 5.12 12.27 5.36
CA ASN A 186 5.81 12.10 6.63
C ASN A 186 6.35 10.68 6.80
N GLY A 187 7.46 10.55 7.53
CA GLY A 187 7.94 9.28 8.04
C GLY A 187 9.39 8.95 7.71
N GLU A 188 9.67 7.66 7.51
CA GLU A 188 11.03 7.11 7.45
C GLU A 188 11.20 6.11 6.30
N ILE A 189 12.34 6.20 5.62
CA ILE A 189 12.82 5.22 4.63
C ILE A 189 14.17 4.69 5.09
N MET A 190 14.25 3.40 5.38
CA MET A 190 15.47 2.72 5.80
C MET A 190 15.95 1.76 4.72
N TYR A 191 17.09 2.06 4.12
CA TYR A 191 17.76 1.15 3.20
C TYR A 191 18.49 0.04 3.95
N LEU A 192 18.09 -1.21 3.72
CA LEU A 192 18.70 -2.38 4.37
C LEU A 192 19.91 -2.93 3.61
N ASP A 193 20.08 -2.56 2.35
CA ASP A 193 21.18 -2.98 1.48
C ASP A 193 22.27 -1.89 1.36
N THR A 194 23.40 -2.28 0.77
CA THR A 194 24.42 -1.35 0.28
C THR A 194 24.40 -1.37 -1.24
N TRP A 195 24.79 -0.26 -1.86
CA TRP A 195 24.83 -0.14 -3.32
C TRP A 195 26.01 0.73 -3.77
N GLU A 196 26.33 0.61 -5.05
CA GLU A 196 27.20 1.53 -5.77
C GLU A 196 26.35 2.41 -6.68
N GLY A 197 26.84 3.60 -7.03
CA GLY A 197 26.12 4.55 -7.89
C GLY A 197 25.07 5.37 -7.14
N ILE A 198 23.99 5.74 -7.82
CA ILE A 198 23.02 6.75 -7.39
C ILE A 198 21.64 6.12 -7.27
N ARG A 199 20.92 6.45 -6.20
CA ARG A 199 19.47 6.22 -6.04
C ARG A 199 18.75 7.55 -5.95
N GLU A 200 17.50 7.58 -6.39
CA GLU A 200 16.72 8.82 -6.47
C GLU A 200 15.47 8.73 -5.59
N ILE A 201 15.22 9.80 -4.83
CA ILE A 201 13.97 10.01 -4.10
C ILE A 201 13.39 11.33 -4.55
N SER A 202 12.27 11.27 -5.26
CA SER A 202 11.48 12.44 -5.62
C SER A 202 10.38 12.65 -4.59
N LEU A 203 10.35 13.84 -3.99
CA LEU A 203 9.35 14.29 -3.05
C LEU A 203 8.62 15.48 -3.65
N ASP A 204 7.39 15.28 -4.10
CA ASP A 204 6.50 16.38 -4.46
C ASP A 204 5.45 16.56 -3.36
N GLY A 205 5.38 17.77 -2.81
CA GLY A 205 4.48 17.99 -1.68
C GLY A 205 4.73 19.23 -0.84
N ILE A 206 3.67 19.72 -0.21
CA ILE A 206 3.71 21.02 0.47
C ILE A 206 4.37 20.87 1.86
N SER A 207 3.98 19.84 2.61
CA SER A 207 4.51 19.54 3.94
C SER A 207 5.26 18.21 3.91
N THR A 208 6.59 18.27 3.92
CA THR A 208 7.45 17.08 3.83
C THR A 208 8.35 16.94 5.06
N LYS A 209 8.20 15.83 5.80
CA LYS A 209 9.07 15.46 6.92
C LYS A 209 9.50 13.99 6.77
N ILE A 210 10.55 13.77 5.98
CA ILE A 210 11.14 12.45 5.75
C ILE A 210 12.51 12.33 6.42
N VAL A 211 12.75 11.18 7.03
CA VAL A 211 14.07 10.74 7.48
C VAL A 211 14.51 9.57 6.61
N VAL A 212 15.71 9.66 6.03
CA VAL A 212 16.31 8.58 5.24
C VAL A 212 17.46 7.97 6.03
N LYS A 213 17.41 6.65 6.24
CA LYS A 213 18.46 5.91 6.95
C LYS A 213 19.23 5.03 5.98
N ILE A 214 20.55 5.15 6.00
CA ILE A 214 21.47 4.38 5.17
C ILE A 214 22.58 3.78 6.03
N LYS A 215 23.11 2.63 5.64
CA LYS A 215 24.26 2.01 6.31
C LYS A 215 25.52 2.87 6.19
N LYS A 216 26.34 2.95 7.24
CA LYS A 216 27.62 3.71 7.24
C LYS A 216 28.59 3.24 6.16
N GLU A 217 28.63 1.94 5.90
CA GLU A 217 29.47 1.32 4.88
C GLU A 217 28.95 1.53 3.45
N ASN A 218 27.80 2.19 3.27
CA ASN A 218 27.25 2.44 1.95
C ASN A 218 28.08 3.48 1.18
N ILE A 219 28.61 3.07 0.03
CA ILE A 219 29.41 3.92 -0.85
C ILE A 219 28.56 4.68 -1.88
N GLY A 220 27.33 4.22 -2.12
CA GLY A 220 26.40 4.87 -3.02
C GLY A 220 25.82 6.17 -2.47
N GLU A 221 25.30 6.98 -3.39
CA GLU A 221 24.70 8.28 -3.13
C GLU A 221 23.17 8.21 -3.24
N ILE A 222 22.48 9.10 -2.51
CA ILE A 222 21.05 9.36 -2.69
C ILE A 222 20.88 10.79 -3.19
N LYS A 223 20.21 10.95 -4.33
CA LYS A 223 19.71 12.24 -4.80
C LYS A 223 18.29 12.44 -4.33
N ILE A 224 18.04 13.61 -3.72
CA ILE A 224 16.73 13.97 -3.19
C ILE A 224 16.46 15.42 -3.61
N ASN A 225 15.27 15.67 -4.16
CA ASN A 225 14.88 17.00 -4.68
C ASN A 225 14.44 17.99 -3.58
N LYS A 226 14.39 17.56 -2.31
CA LYS A 226 14.04 18.38 -1.14
C LYS A 226 15.00 18.13 0.02
N ASN A 227 15.04 19.08 0.94
CA ASN A 227 15.81 18.95 2.18
C ASN A 227 15.15 17.90 3.08
N VAL A 228 15.88 16.82 3.37
CA VAL A 228 15.47 15.77 4.29
C VAL A 228 16.60 15.45 5.26
N GLU A 229 16.26 14.82 6.38
CA GLU A 229 17.27 14.32 7.31
C GLU A 229 17.82 13.00 6.78
N ILE A 230 19.14 12.91 6.61
CA ILE A 230 19.82 11.66 6.23
C ILE A 230 20.68 11.19 7.39
N ILE A 231 20.42 9.99 7.90
CA ILE A 231 21.14 9.37 9.01
C ILE A 231 21.93 8.18 8.48
N LYS A 232 23.25 8.19 8.72
CA LYS A 232 24.10 7.02 8.51
C LYS A 232 24.17 6.19 9.79
N TYR A 233 23.80 4.92 9.75
CA TYR A 233 23.79 4.02 10.91
C TYR A 233 24.85 2.93 10.86
#